data_AF-A0A147I4T0-F1
#
_entry.id   AF-A0A147I4T0-F1
#
_cell.length_a   1.000
_cell.length_b   1.000
_cell.length_c   1.000
_cell.angle_alpha   90.00
_cell.angle_beta   90.00
_cell.angle_gamma   90.00
#
_symmetry.space_group_name_H-M   'P 1'
#
loop_
_entity.id
_entity.type
_entity.pdbx_description
1 polymer ?
#
loop_
_entity_poly.entity_id
_entity_poly.type
_entity_poly.pdbx_seq_one_letter_code
_entity_poly.pdbx_strand_id
1 'polypeptide(L)'
;MSEQIHFDIEIVRAVDCTRLGWPALDQRQEGGRLGGNHEYVDLRHISWAEAVDIADEERGIIDRIERADDPDAEWTVIEEELEEDPGLMVLIDLGIASTVAALSAAGCITVSSCNGGAYGDHHHERYPLVAFYARRQHVPLLLGAAERAGVGIENDPDGAVVVYADAIDRMPIFAAALIEDRAGFEALPPVK
;
A
#
# COMPACT_ATOMS: atom_id res chain seq x y z
N MET A 1 -13.64 -11.04 -18.21
CA MET A 1 -12.29 -10.46 -18.32
C MET A 1 -12.47 -8.97 -18.39
N SER A 2 -12.51 -8.30 -17.23
CA SER A 2 -12.44 -6.84 -17.16
C SER A 2 -11.14 -6.39 -17.84
N GLU A 3 -11.23 -5.31 -18.61
CA GLU A 3 -10.07 -4.70 -19.24
C GLU A 3 -9.18 -4.14 -18.11
N GLN A 4 -7.96 -4.65 -17.94
CA GLN A 4 -7.06 -4.17 -16.89
C GLN A 4 -6.77 -2.68 -17.12
N ILE A 5 -7.07 -1.86 -16.12
CA ILE A 5 -6.78 -0.43 -16.15
C ILE A 5 -5.26 -0.27 -16.10
N HIS A 6 -4.71 0.25 -17.19
CA HIS A 6 -3.31 0.62 -17.29
C HIS A 6 -3.16 2.13 -17.14
N PHE A 7 -2.25 2.53 -16.27
CA PHE A 7 -1.91 3.92 -16.01
C PHE A 7 -0.66 4.32 -16.80
N ASP A 8 -0.68 5.49 -17.44
CA ASP A 8 0.45 6.01 -18.22
C ASP A 8 1.54 6.58 -17.29
N ILE A 9 2.37 5.69 -16.75
CA ILE A 9 3.48 6.01 -15.85
C ILE A 9 4.68 5.10 -16.12
N GLU A 10 5.88 5.66 -16.09
CA GLU A 10 7.13 4.91 -16.21
C GLU A 10 7.49 4.23 -14.89
N ILE A 11 7.82 2.94 -14.92
CA ILE A 11 8.23 2.19 -13.73
C ILE A 11 9.73 2.38 -13.47
N VAL A 12 10.07 3.18 -12.47
CA VAL A 12 11.45 3.40 -11.99
C VAL A 12 11.65 2.72 -10.63
N ARG A 13 12.82 2.10 -10.42
CA ARG A 13 13.19 1.45 -9.13
C ARG A 13 14.52 2.02 -8.64
N ALA A 14 14.46 3.15 -7.96
CA ALA A 14 15.66 3.85 -7.50
C ALA A 14 15.39 4.60 -6.19
N VAL A 15 15.95 4.09 -5.10
CA VAL A 15 15.89 4.75 -3.77
C VAL A 15 17.27 5.23 -3.37
N ASP A 16 17.42 6.55 -3.21
CA ASP A 16 18.62 7.17 -2.69
C ASP A 16 18.65 7.07 -1.15
N CYS A 17 19.43 6.10 -0.65
CA CYS A 17 19.61 5.86 0.77
C CYS A 17 20.19 7.05 1.55
N THR A 18 20.77 8.05 0.89
CA THR A 18 21.31 9.26 1.54
C THR A 18 20.27 10.34 1.76
N ARG A 19 19.11 10.21 1.12
CA ARG A 19 18.01 11.18 1.15
C ARG A 19 16.77 10.68 1.89
N LEU A 20 16.82 9.49 2.49
CA LEU A 20 15.72 8.96 3.28
C LEU A 20 15.44 9.84 4.50
N GLY A 21 14.18 10.20 4.65
CA GLY A 21 13.64 10.90 5.79
C GLY A 21 13.14 9.94 6.86
N TRP A 22 12.99 10.46 8.08
CA TRP A 22 12.22 9.79 9.12
C TRP A 22 11.43 10.86 9.86
N PRO A 23 10.10 10.68 10.04
CA PRO A 23 9.26 11.75 10.55
C PRO A 23 9.65 12.09 11.99
N ALA A 24 9.47 13.35 12.41
CA ALA A 24 9.74 13.75 13.79
C ALA A 24 8.75 13.09 14.77
N LEU A 25 9.08 13.07 16.07
CA LEU A 25 8.26 12.37 17.09
C LEU A 25 6.89 13.01 17.31
N ASP A 26 6.78 14.32 17.12
CA ASP A 26 5.55 15.11 17.20
C ASP A 26 4.62 14.86 16.00
N GLN A 27 5.18 14.70 14.81
CA GLN A 27 4.44 14.28 13.61
C GLN A 27 3.92 12.84 13.70
N ARG A 28 4.47 12.05 14.62
CA ARG A 28 4.17 10.64 14.85
C ARG A 28 3.05 10.40 15.87
N GLN A 29 2.49 11.43 16.50
CA GLN A 29 1.40 11.25 17.47
C GLN A 29 0.03 11.23 16.78
N GLU A 30 -0.96 10.60 17.42
CA GLU A 30 -2.36 10.57 16.99
C GLU A 30 -2.89 12.01 16.83
N GLY A 31 -3.43 12.34 15.65
CA GLY A 31 -3.79 13.72 15.26
C GLY A 31 -2.66 14.56 14.66
N GLY A 32 -1.45 13.99 14.52
CA GLY A 32 -0.35 14.58 13.77
C GLY A 32 -0.61 14.55 12.26
N ARG A 33 -0.30 15.66 11.58
CA ARG A 33 -0.40 15.75 10.11
C ARG A 33 0.83 15.12 9.46
N LEU A 34 0.96 13.80 9.57
CA LEU A 34 2.08 13.09 8.99
C LEU A 34 2.08 13.32 7.47
N GLY A 35 3.17 13.87 6.94
CA GLY A 35 3.25 14.29 5.53
C GLY A 35 2.18 15.30 5.07
N GLY A 36 1.50 15.97 5.99
CA GLY A 36 0.39 16.87 5.68
C GLY A 36 -0.97 16.18 5.48
N ASN A 37 -1.08 14.86 5.68
CA ASN A 37 -2.36 14.15 5.58
C ASN A 37 -3.27 14.48 6.77
N HIS A 38 -4.48 14.98 6.48
CA HIS A 38 -5.48 15.38 7.47
C HIS A 38 -6.41 14.25 7.90
N GLU A 39 -6.41 13.15 7.16
CA GLU A 39 -7.21 11.94 7.40
C GLU A 39 -6.30 10.76 7.77
N TYR A 40 -5.09 11.07 8.27
CA TYR A 40 -4.13 10.05 8.67
C TYR A 40 -4.69 9.14 9.78
N VAL A 41 -4.67 7.85 9.49
CA VAL A 41 -4.96 6.77 10.44
C VAL A 41 -3.64 6.09 10.78
N ASP A 42 -3.37 5.91 12.07
CA ASP A 42 -2.13 5.30 12.51
C ASP A 42 -2.16 3.77 12.39
N LEU A 43 -1.54 3.24 11.34
CA LEU A 43 -1.52 1.81 11.03
C LEU A 43 -0.20 1.11 11.44
N ARG A 44 0.69 1.79 12.17
CA ARG A 44 2.02 1.27 12.55
C ARG A 44 2.00 0.02 13.42
N HIS A 45 0.84 -0.40 13.90
CA HIS A 45 0.67 -1.56 14.78
C HIS A 45 0.19 -2.83 14.07
N ILE A 46 -0.03 -2.76 12.76
CA ILE A 46 -0.38 -3.94 11.96
C ILE A 46 0.76 -4.96 12.03
N SER A 47 0.42 -6.16 12.49
CA SER A 47 1.29 -7.32 12.50
C SER A 47 1.34 -8.01 11.14
N TRP A 48 2.34 -8.87 10.93
CA TRP A 48 2.39 -9.72 9.73
C TRP A 48 1.18 -10.65 9.59
N ALA A 49 0.56 -11.08 10.70
CA ALA A 49 -0.63 -11.91 10.66
C ALA A 49 -1.83 -11.11 10.14
N GLU A 50 -2.05 -9.91 10.68
CA GLU A 50 -3.09 -8.99 10.19
C GLU A 50 -2.85 -8.60 8.73
N ALA A 51 -1.60 -8.39 8.32
CA ALA A 51 -1.27 -8.10 6.91
C ALA A 51 -1.61 -9.27 5.97
N VAL A 52 -1.49 -10.52 6.42
CA VAL A 52 -1.93 -11.70 5.66
C VAL A 52 -3.44 -11.74 5.59
N ASP A 53 -4.13 -11.56 6.73
CA ASP A 53 -5.60 -11.59 6.79
C ASP A 53 -6.20 -10.51 5.87
N ILE A 54 -5.66 -9.27 5.89
CA ILE A 54 -6.05 -8.18 4.99
C ILE A 54 -5.78 -8.53 3.51
N ALA A 55 -4.62 -9.14 3.21
CA ALA A 55 -4.30 -9.51 1.84
C ALA A 55 -5.22 -10.60 1.29
N ASP A 56 -5.61 -11.57 2.13
CA ASP A 56 -6.56 -12.61 1.76
C ASP A 56 -7.98 -12.06 1.58
N GLU A 57 -8.41 -11.15 2.46
CA GLU A 57 -9.70 -10.45 2.36
C GLU A 57 -9.78 -9.58 1.10
N GLU A 58 -8.79 -8.71 0.86
CA GLU A 58 -8.70 -7.86 -0.33
C GLU A 58 -8.68 -8.70 -1.62
N ARG A 59 -7.90 -9.79 -1.63
CA ARG A 59 -7.89 -10.72 -2.76
C ARG A 59 -9.27 -11.31 -2.98
N GLY A 60 -9.94 -11.76 -1.94
CA GLY A 60 -11.28 -12.34 -2.01
C GLY A 60 -12.31 -11.39 -2.61
N ILE A 61 -12.25 -10.11 -2.25
CA ILE A 61 -13.12 -9.05 -2.80
C ILE A 61 -12.83 -8.84 -4.29
N ILE A 62 -11.57 -8.64 -4.68
CA ILE A 62 -11.16 -8.46 -6.08
C ILE A 62 -11.61 -9.66 -6.92
N ASP A 63 -11.37 -10.87 -6.41
CA ASP A 63 -11.75 -12.14 -7.03
C ASP A 63 -13.26 -12.30 -7.22
N ARG A 64 -14.08 -11.64 -6.38
CA ARG A 64 -15.54 -11.61 -6.47
C ARG A 64 -15.98 -10.70 -7.62
N ILE A 65 -15.42 -9.50 -7.67
CA ILE A 65 -15.66 -8.50 -8.73
C ILE A 65 -15.26 -9.05 -10.10
N GLU A 66 -14.06 -9.65 -10.22
CA GLU A 66 -13.55 -10.18 -11.50
C GLU A 66 -14.38 -11.33 -12.08
N ARG A 67 -15.08 -12.07 -11.21
CA ARG A 67 -15.92 -13.22 -11.59
C ARG A 67 -17.39 -12.86 -11.77
N ALA A 68 -17.81 -11.66 -11.37
CA ALA A 68 -19.18 -11.21 -11.53
C ALA A 68 -19.51 -11.01 -13.01
N ASP A 69 -20.77 -11.28 -13.37
CA ASP A 69 -21.29 -10.99 -14.71
C ASP A 69 -21.38 -9.46 -14.94
N ASP A 70 -21.62 -8.69 -13.87
CA ASP A 70 -21.68 -7.23 -13.83
C ASP A 70 -20.79 -6.71 -12.68
N PRO A 71 -19.50 -6.39 -12.94
CA PRO A 71 -18.56 -5.94 -11.93
C PRO A 71 -18.98 -4.66 -11.19
N ASP A 72 -19.66 -3.73 -11.88
CA ASP A 72 -20.08 -2.45 -11.28
C ASP A 72 -21.22 -2.68 -10.28
N ALA A 73 -22.18 -3.54 -10.64
CA ALA A 73 -23.26 -3.92 -9.73
C ALA A 73 -22.74 -4.74 -8.52
N GLU A 74 -21.77 -5.62 -8.75
CA GLU A 74 -21.12 -6.37 -7.66
C GLU A 74 -20.36 -5.45 -6.71
N TRP A 75 -19.67 -4.43 -7.23
CA TRP A 75 -18.99 -3.43 -6.42
C TRP A 75 -19.97 -2.68 -5.51
N THR A 76 -21.15 -2.29 -6.00
CA THR A 76 -22.19 -1.65 -5.15
C THR A 76 -22.62 -2.55 -3.98
N VAL A 77 -22.75 -3.86 -4.20
CA VAL A 77 -23.10 -4.80 -3.12
C VAL A 77 -21.97 -4.91 -2.10
N ILE A 78 -20.73 -4.98 -2.56
CA ILE A 78 -19.54 -5.03 -1.68
C ILE A 78 -19.41 -3.75 -0.87
N GLU A 79 -19.64 -2.60 -1.48
CA GLU A 79 -19.61 -1.30 -0.79
C GLU A 79 -20.63 -1.27 0.35
N GLU A 80 -21.88 -1.71 0.10
CA GLU A 80 -22.91 -1.83 1.14
C GLU A 80 -22.48 -2.80 2.27
N GLU A 81 -21.88 -3.94 1.94
CA GLU A 81 -21.37 -4.90 2.92
C GLU A 81 -20.24 -4.29 3.79
N LEU A 82 -19.32 -3.55 3.18
CA LEU A 82 -18.20 -2.89 3.87
C LEU A 82 -18.67 -1.68 4.72
N GLU A 83 -19.75 -1.00 4.32
CA GLU A 83 -20.37 0.03 5.16
C GLU A 83 -21.00 -0.58 6.43
N GLU A 84 -21.60 -1.77 6.33
CA GLU A 84 -22.21 -2.48 7.45
C GLU A 84 -21.17 -3.13 8.38
N ASP A 85 -20.16 -3.78 7.80
CA ASP A 85 -19.05 -4.43 8.51
C ASP A 85 -17.74 -4.25 7.73
N PRO A 86 -16.96 -3.19 8.02
CA PRO A 86 -15.75 -2.88 7.27
C PRO A 86 -14.59 -3.87 7.50
N GLY A 87 -14.77 -4.88 8.36
CA GLY A 87 -13.78 -5.93 8.58
C GLY A 87 -12.41 -5.38 9.01
N LEU A 88 -11.34 -5.91 8.38
CA LEU A 88 -9.97 -5.37 8.51
C LEU A 88 -9.64 -4.33 7.43
N MET A 89 -10.54 -4.13 6.46
CA MET A 89 -10.41 -3.18 5.35
C MET A 89 -10.72 -1.73 5.73
N VAL A 90 -10.87 -1.44 7.03
CA VAL A 90 -11.26 -0.12 7.54
C VAL A 90 -10.26 0.96 7.07
N LEU A 91 -10.73 1.86 6.19
CA LEU A 91 -10.09 3.12 5.77
C LEU A 91 -9.01 3.04 4.67
N ILE A 92 -8.97 1.99 3.84
CA ILE A 92 -8.00 1.92 2.72
C ILE A 92 -8.68 1.46 1.42
N ASP A 93 -8.33 2.13 0.32
CA ASP A 93 -8.80 1.82 -1.03
C ASP A 93 -8.56 0.34 -1.42
N LEU A 94 -9.55 -0.27 -2.07
CA LEU A 94 -9.40 -1.59 -2.68
C LEU A 94 -8.24 -1.60 -3.69
N GLY A 95 -7.43 -2.65 -3.64
CA GLY A 95 -6.20 -2.82 -4.42
C GLY A 95 -4.97 -2.18 -3.77
N ILE A 96 -5.11 -1.55 -2.61
CA ILE A 96 -4.01 -0.87 -1.90
C ILE A 96 -3.91 -1.32 -0.44
N ALA A 97 -4.99 -1.85 0.14
CA ALA A 97 -5.07 -2.20 1.56
C ALA A 97 -3.96 -3.17 1.98
N SER A 98 -3.74 -4.24 1.21
CA SER A 98 -2.67 -5.20 1.49
C SER A 98 -1.28 -4.57 1.44
N THR A 99 -1.04 -3.62 0.52
CA THR A 99 0.26 -2.94 0.40
C THR A 99 0.52 -2.08 1.63
N VAL A 100 -0.47 -1.31 2.07
CA VAL A 100 -0.37 -0.47 3.27
C VAL A 100 -0.15 -1.33 4.52
N ALA A 101 -0.88 -2.44 4.64
CA ALA A 101 -0.75 -3.37 5.75
C ALA A 101 0.63 -4.05 5.78
N ALA A 102 1.10 -4.57 4.65
CA ALA A 102 2.41 -5.22 4.54
C ALA A 102 3.58 -4.26 4.78
N LEU A 103 3.49 -3.01 4.29
CA LEU A 103 4.49 -1.97 4.58
C LEU A 103 4.53 -1.62 6.07
N SER A 104 3.36 -1.50 6.71
CA SER A 104 3.26 -1.25 8.15
C SER A 104 3.86 -2.41 8.96
N ALA A 105 3.53 -3.65 8.62
CA ALA A 105 4.10 -4.86 9.23
C ALA A 105 5.63 -4.97 9.02
N ALA A 106 6.14 -4.48 7.89
CA ALA A 106 7.56 -4.35 7.61
C ALA A 106 8.28 -3.26 8.43
N GLY A 107 7.57 -2.55 9.31
CA GLY A 107 8.12 -1.48 10.14
C GLY A 107 8.32 -0.16 9.40
N CYS A 108 7.70 0.00 8.23
CA CYS A 108 7.59 1.30 7.56
C CYS A 108 6.45 2.12 8.18
N ILE A 109 6.43 3.43 7.91
CA ILE A 109 5.35 4.31 8.34
C ILE A 109 4.64 4.81 7.09
N THR A 110 3.48 4.26 6.77
CA THR A 110 2.64 4.74 5.67
C THR A 110 2.08 6.12 5.99
N VAL A 111 1.84 6.94 4.97
CA VAL A 111 1.47 8.36 5.12
C VAL A 111 0.26 8.70 4.28
N SER A 112 0.28 8.26 3.03
CA SER A 112 -0.78 8.48 2.05
C SER A 112 -0.85 7.28 1.13
N SER A 113 -2.03 6.99 0.62
CA SER A 113 -2.28 5.88 -0.29
C SER A 113 -3.43 6.24 -1.20
N CYS A 114 -3.41 5.75 -2.44
CA CYS A 114 -4.49 5.93 -3.39
C CYS A 114 -4.47 4.78 -4.41
N ASN A 115 -5.64 4.31 -4.86
CA ASN A 115 -5.75 3.33 -5.95
C ASN A 115 -5.80 3.97 -7.36
N GLY A 116 -5.74 5.30 -7.46
CA GLY A 116 -5.77 6.04 -8.73
C GLY A 116 -7.11 5.97 -9.49
N GLY A 117 -8.21 5.62 -8.83
CA GLY A 117 -9.53 5.45 -9.47
C GLY A 117 -9.72 4.13 -10.18
N ALA A 118 -8.93 3.11 -9.82
CA ALA A 118 -9.03 1.78 -10.41
C ALA A 118 -10.40 1.12 -10.25
N TYR A 119 -11.20 1.53 -9.26
CA TYR A 119 -12.53 0.98 -8.97
C TYR A 119 -13.66 2.04 -9.03
N GLY A 120 -13.48 3.09 -9.85
CA GLY A 120 -14.59 3.95 -10.28
C GLY A 120 -14.77 5.29 -9.55
N ASP A 121 -13.97 5.56 -8.51
CA ASP A 121 -14.07 6.79 -7.72
C ASP A 121 -13.24 7.98 -8.26
N HIS A 122 -13.59 9.19 -7.82
CA HIS A 122 -12.81 10.40 -8.10
C HIS A 122 -11.62 10.51 -7.13
N HIS A 123 -10.41 10.22 -7.61
CA HIS A 123 -9.20 10.31 -6.79
C HIS A 123 -8.32 11.52 -7.13
N HIS A 124 -7.56 11.96 -6.13
CA HIS A 124 -6.60 13.05 -6.26
C HIS A 124 -5.37 12.64 -7.10
N GLU A 125 -4.97 11.37 -7.01
CA GLU A 125 -3.82 10.82 -7.73
C GLU A 125 -4.25 10.13 -9.02
N ARG A 126 -3.35 10.14 -10.01
CA ARG A 126 -3.62 9.63 -11.37
C ARG A 126 -3.25 8.16 -11.57
N TYR A 127 -2.66 7.54 -10.56
CA TYR A 127 -2.20 6.15 -10.59
C TYR A 127 -2.11 5.60 -9.16
N PRO A 128 -2.15 4.26 -8.99
CA PRO A 128 -2.00 3.61 -7.70
C PRO A 128 -0.66 3.94 -7.05
N LEU A 129 -0.68 4.39 -5.81
CA LEU A 129 0.53 4.68 -5.04
C LEU A 129 0.35 4.56 -3.54
N VAL A 130 1.46 4.33 -2.84
CA VAL A 130 1.57 4.46 -1.38
C VAL A 130 2.84 5.22 -1.05
N ALA A 131 2.70 6.33 -0.33
CA ALA A 131 3.79 7.10 0.25
C ALA A 131 4.04 6.65 1.69
N PHE A 132 5.30 6.40 2.03
CA PHE A 132 5.72 5.87 3.32
C PHE A 132 7.15 6.27 3.69
N TYR A 133 7.48 6.23 4.98
CA TYR A 133 8.85 6.35 5.45
C TYR A 133 9.45 4.96 5.69
N ALA A 134 10.65 4.77 5.15
CA ALA A 134 11.44 3.58 5.34
C ALA A 134 12.83 3.93 5.84
N ARG A 135 13.45 2.96 6.51
CA ARG A 135 14.85 3.07 6.96
C ARG A 135 15.75 2.50 5.90
N ARG A 136 17.00 2.95 5.91
CA ARG A 136 18.07 2.45 5.01
C ARG A 136 18.15 0.92 4.97
N GLN A 137 17.91 0.26 6.09
CA GLN A 137 17.93 -1.20 6.20
C GLN A 137 16.74 -1.91 5.51
N HIS A 138 15.61 -1.23 5.29
CA HIS A 138 14.48 -1.78 4.54
C HIS A 138 14.75 -1.80 3.03
N VAL A 139 15.57 -0.86 2.52
CA VAL A 139 15.71 -0.60 1.08
C VAL A 139 16.07 -1.82 0.24
N PRO A 140 17.04 -2.69 0.61
CA PRO A 140 17.35 -3.86 -0.21
C PRO A 140 16.16 -4.82 -0.37
N LEU A 141 15.39 -5.04 0.70
CA LEU A 141 14.21 -5.91 0.67
C LEU A 141 13.07 -5.27 -0.12
N LEU A 142 12.83 -3.97 0.08
CA LEU A 142 11.81 -3.20 -0.65
C LEU A 142 12.09 -3.20 -2.17
N LEU A 143 13.34 -2.96 -2.58
CA LEU A 143 13.73 -3.00 -3.99
C LEU A 143 13.57 -4.41 -4.58
N GLY A 144 13.94 -5.45 -3.83
CA GLY A 144 13.77 -6.84 -4.26
C GLY A 144 12.29 -7.21 -4.45
N ALA A 145 11.42 -6.82 -3.52
CA ALA A 145 9.98 -7.02 -3.66
C ALA A 145 9.41 -6.20 -4.83
N ALA A 146 9.85 -4.95 -5.00
CA ALA A 146 9.39 -4.08 -6.08
C ALA A 146 9.77 -4.60 -7.47
N GLU A 147 10.95 -5.21 -7.60
CA GLU A 147 11.39 -5.89 -8.81
C GLU A 147 10.49 -7.10 -9.14
N ARG A 148 10.24 -7.98 -8.16
CA ARG A 148 9.39 -9.17 -8.35
C ARG A 148 7.95 -8.82 -8.72
N ALA A 149 7.41 -7.76 -8.12
CA ALA A 149 6.03 -7.34 -8.33
C ALA A 149 5.82 -6.44 -9.56
N GLY A 150 6.89 -5.98 -10.21
CA GLY A 150 6.75 -5.10 -11.36
C GLY A 150 6.32 -3.67 -11.02
N VAL A 151 6.43 -3.23 -9.76
CA VAL A 151 6.07 -1.88 -9.31
C VAL A 151 7.25 -0.91 -9.37
N GLY A 152 6.97 0.39 -9.41
CA GLY A 152 7.94 1.47 -9.25
C GLY A 152 8.15 1.78 -7.78
N ILE A 153 9.37 2.17 -7.42
CA ILE A 153 9.71 2.63 -6.08
C ILE A 153 10.83 3.67 -6.14
N GLU A 154 10.57 4.84 -5.57
CA GLU A 154 11.53 5.94 -5.50
C GLU A 154 11.33 6.76 -4.23
N ASN A 155 12.19 7.73 -3.97
CA ASN A 155 11.99 8.64 -2.85
C ASN A 155 11.94 10.10 -3.32
N ASP A 156 11.05 10.86 -2.71
CA ASP A 156 10.86 12.27 -2.98
C ASP A 156 12.01 13.11 -2.36
N PRO A 157 12.04 14.43 -2.64
CA PRO A 157 13.02 15.32 -2.04
C PRO A 157 12.94 15.50 -0.52
N ASP A 158 11.79 15.25 0.08
CA ASP A 158 11.53 15.37 1.51
C ASP A 158 11.86 14.06 2.28
N GLY A 159 12.24 13.02 1.54
CA GLY A 159 12.76 11.76 2.03
C GLY A 159 11.69 10.70 2.30
N ALA A 160 10.44 10.93 1.89
CA ALA A 160 9.44 9.86 1.84
C ALA A 160 9.73 8.95 0.63
N VAL A 161 9.43 7.68 0.77
CA VAL A 161 9.46 6.68 -0.30
C VAL A 161 8.05 6.57 -0.87
N VAL A 162 7.94 6.44 -2.19
CA VAL A 162 6.68 6.18 -2.88
C VAL A 162 6.84 4.87 -3.65
N VAL A 163 5.94 3.93 -3.39
CA VAL A 163 5.72 2.77 -4.28
C VAL A 163 4.50 3.06 -5.13
N TYR A 164 4.56 2.76 -6.41
CA TYR A 164 3.49 3.06 -7.37
C TYR A 164 3.43 2.03 -8.49
N ALA A 165 2.30 1.95 -9.19
CA ALA A 165 2.10 0.98 -10.25
C ALA A 165 1.43 1.58 -11.50
N ASP A 166 1.72 0.98 -12.65
CA ASP A 166 1.07 1.18 -13.94
C ASP A 166 -0.16 0.27 -14.12
N ALA A 167 -0.44 -0.61 -13.15
CA ALA A 167 -1.64 -1.44 -13.07
C ALA A 167 -1.95 -1.77 -11.61
N ILE A 168 -3.23 -1.71 -11.22
CA ILE A 168 -3.65 -1.84 -9.81
C ILE A 168 -3.32 -3.21 -9.21
N ASP A 169 -3.35 -4.27 -10.02
CA ASP A 169 -3.09 -5.66 -9.60
C ASP A 169 -1.65 -5.87 -9.11
N ARG A 170 -0.70 -5.02 -9.51
CA ARG A 170 0.69 -5.09 -9.06
C ARG A 170 0.88 -4.68 -7.61
N MET A 171 -0.03 -3.88 -7.05
CA MET A 171 0.05 -3.44 -5.66
C MET A 171 -0.18 -4.63 -4.69
N PRO A 172 -1.25 -5.45 -4.82
CA PRO A 172 -1.37 -6.68 -4.05
C PRO A 172 -0.25 -7.70 -4.29
N ILE A 173 0.32 -7.76 -5.50
CA ILE A 173 1.49 -8.62 -5.77
C ILE A 173 2.72 -8.13 -4.99
N PHE A 174 2.92 -6.81 -4.89
CA PHE A 174 3.98 -6.23 -4.08
C PHE A 174 3.78 -6.53 -2.59
N ALA A 175 2.55 -6.42 -2.08
CA ALA A 175 2.22 -6.81 -0.71
C ALA A 175 2.57 -8.29 -0.44
N ALA A 176 2.18 -9.20 -1.33
CA ALA A 176 2.51 -10.62 -1.22
C ALA A 176 4.02 -10.85 -1.20
N ALA A 177 4.78 -10.16 -2.06
CA ALA A 177 6.23 -10.25 -2.09
C ALA A 177 6.88 -9.79 -0.76
N LEU A 178 6.35 -8.75 -0.11
CA LEU A 178 6.81 -8.32 1.22
C LEU A 178 6.51 -9.36 2.30
N ILE A 179 5.31 -9.95 2.28
CA ILE A 179 4.87 -10.99 3.22
C ILE A 179 5.74 -12.25 3.09
N GLU A 180 6.08 -12.66 1.86
CA GLU A 180 7.02 -13.76 1.61
C GLU A 180 8.41 -13.48 2.20
N ASP A 181 8.87 -12.23 2.11
CA ASP A 181 10.15 -11.77 2.65
C ASP A 181 10.11 -11.41 4.15
N ARG A 182 9.00 -11.70 4.86
CA ARG A 182 8.81 -11.31 6.28
C ARG A 182 10.00 -11.64 7.19
N ALA A 183 10.61 -12.81 7.00
CA ALA A 183 11.74 -13.26 7.82
C ALA A 183 12.97 -12.35 7.63
N GLY A 184 13.15 -11.79 6.43
CA GLY A 184 14.18 -10.80 6.14
C GLY A 184 13.93 -9.50 6.90
N PHE A 185 12.69 -9.02 6.93
CA PHE A 185 12.31 -7.81 7.67
C PHE A 185 12.41 -7.99 9.19
N GLU A 186 11.95 -9.12 9.73
CA GLU A 186 12.05 -9.45 11.16
C GLU A 186 13.50 -9.59 11.64
N ALA A 187 14.41 -9.99 10.74
CA ALA A 187 15.84 -10.10 11.02
C ALA A 187 16.58 -8.75 11.02
N LEU A 188 15.93 -7.65 10.59
CA LEU A 188 16.54 -6.34 10.60
C LEU A 188 16.78 -5.86 12.03
N PRO A 189 17.88 -5.14 12.29
CA PRO A 189 18.18 -4.69 13.64
C PRO A 189 17.09 -3.73 14.13
N PRO A 190 16.71 -3.81 15.41
CA PRO A 190 15.68 -2.95 15.96
C PRO A 190 16.12 -1.50 15.84
N VAL A 191 15.14 -0.67 15.55
CA VAL A 191 15.25 0.77 15.50
C VAL A 191 15.65 1.29 16.88
N LYS A 192 16.86 1.86 16.99
CA LYS A 192 17.26 2.71 18.11
C LYS A 192 16.70 4.11 17.96
#